data_AF-A0A814JL27-F1
#
_entry.id   AF-A0A814JL27-F1
#
_cell.length_a   1.000
_cell.length_b   1.000
_cell.length_c   1.000
_cell.angle_alpha   90.00
_cell.angle_beta   90.00
_cell.angle_gamma   90.00
#
_symmetry.space_group_name_H-M   'P 1'
#
loop_
_entity.id
_entity.type
_entity.pdbx_description
1 polymer ?
#
loop_
_entity_poly.entity_id
_entity_poly.type
_entity_poly.pdbx_seq_one_letter_code
_entity_poly.pdbx_strand_id
1 'polypeptide(L)'
;MSINQAHYQGGLLLYQGEQIVNHSKNVTLTFDDTSRQCGEIFRGKHKGRVFVTTHRMIFLSDDPRDSLLSFAVAFMSMRNLHVEQPIFGANYISGIAGAHPNG
;
A
#
# COMPACT_ATOMS: atom_id res chain seq x y z
N MET A 1 9.78 1.13 0.35
CA MET A 1 8.79 0.25 0.96
C MET A 1 9.19 0.14 2.38
N SER A 2 8.32 0.59 3.26
CA SER A 2 8.44 0.42 4.69
C SER A 2 7.07 0.05 5.22
N ILE A 3 7.01 -0.57 6.39
CA ILE A 3 5.79 -0.53 7.19
C ILE A 3 5.43 0.96 7.39
N ASN A 4 4.14 1.31 7.38
CA ASN A 4 3.74 2.71 7.54
C ASN A 4 4.21 3.24 8.91
N GLN A 5 5.22 4.11 8.90
CA GLN A 5 5.80 4.70 10.10
C GLN A 5 4.83 5.66 10.83
N ALA A 6 3.78 6.11 10.16
CA ALA A 6 2.72 6.96 10.72
C ALA A 6 1.41 6.15 10.92
N HIS A 7 1.52 4.88 11.32
CA HIS A 7 0.34 4.05 11.61
C HIS A 7 -0.42 4.57 12.85
N TYR A 8 -1.74 4.62 12.75
CA TYR A 8 -2.63 4.90 13.87
C TYR A 8 -3.86 4.00 13.79
N GLN A 9 -4.14 3.24 14.85
CA GLN A 9 -5.26 2.28 14.86
C GLN A 9 -6.65 2.92 14.73
N GLY A 10 -6.77 4.24 14.87
CA GLY A 10 -8.03 4.97 14.73
C GLY A 10 -8.20 5.75 13.43
N GLY A 11 -7.25 5.72 12.49
CA GLY A 11 -7.32 6.57 11.29
C GLY A 11 -6.03 6.74 10.50
N LEU A 12 -5.94 7.85 9.78
CA LEU A 12 -4.81 8.19 8.91
C LEU A 12 -4.05 9.37 9.51
N LEU A 13 -2.74 9.21 9.74
CA LEU A 13 -1.84 10.31 10.10
C LEU A 13 -1.11 10.80 8.85
N LEU A 14 -1.22 12.10 8.59
CA LEU A 14 -0.59 12.78 7.47
C LEU A 14 0.49 13.73 7.98
N TYR A 15 1.56 13.88 7.21
CA TYR A 15 2.56 14.90 7.52
C TYR A 15 2.01 16.31 7.21
N GLN A 16 2.61 17.32 7.82
CA GLN A 16 2.23 18.70 7.55
C GLN A 16 2.41 19.02 6.06
N GLY A 17 1.37 19.58 5.44
CA GLY A 17 1.34 19.87 3.99
C GLY A 17 0.95 18.68 3.11
N GLU A 18 0.85 17.46 3.65
CA GLU A 18 0.34 16.29 2.92
C GLU A 18 -1.19 16.33 2.88
N GLN A 19 -1.76 16.41 1.68
CA GLN A 19 -3.22 16.38 1.45
C GLN A 19 -3.66 15.07 0.81
N ILE A 20 -4.87 14.61 1.13
CA ILE A 20 -5.53 13.46 0.46
C ILE A 20 -6.09 13.96 -0.87
N VAL A 21 -5.70 13.30 -1.96
CA VAL A 21 -6.18 13.58 -3.31
C VAL A 21 -7.35 12.66 -3.65
N ASN A 22 -7.22 11.38 -3.31
CA ASN A 22 -8.25 10.38 -3.57
C ASN A 22 -8.22 9.26 -2.52
N HIS A 23 -9.31 8.52 -2.42
CA HIS A 23 -9.41 7.35 -1.56
C HIS A 23 -10.36 6.32 -2.17
N SER A 24 -10.05 5.04 -1.96
CA SER A 24 -10.88 3.92 -2.41
C SER A 24 -10.99 2.86 -1.34
N LYS A 25 -12.21 2.40 -1.09
CA LYS A 25 -12.53 1.29 -0.18
C LYS A 25 -12.52 -0.03 -0.93
N ASN A 26 -12.45 -1.14 -0.18
CA ASN A 26 -12.58 -2.50 -0.69
C ASN A 26 -11.49 -2.88 -1.70
N VAL A 27 -10.28 -2.40 -1.48
CA VAL A 27 -9.10 -2.72 -2.28
C VAL A 27 -8.46 -3.99 -1.73
N THR A 28 -7.96 -4.84 -2.64
CA THR A 28 -7.11 -5.97 -2.28
C THR A 28 -5.68 -5.66 -2.71
N LEU A 29 -4.75 -5.71 -1.77
CA LEU A 29 -3.32 -5.52 -1.99
C LEU A 29 -2.62 -6.89 -1.94
N THR A 30 -1.73 -7.12 -2.90
CA THR A 30 -0.91 -8.34 -3.00
C THR A 30 0.51 -7.98 -3.39
N PHE A 31 1.47 -8.76 -2.91
CA PHE A 31 2.88 -8.64 -3.27
C PHE A 31 3.31 -9.91 -4.00
N ASP A 32 3.83 -9.77 -5.22
CA ASP A 32 4.20 -10.91 -6.06
C ASP A 32 5.53 -11.54 -5.62
N ASP A 33 6.47 -10.74 -5.10
CA ASP A 33 7.75 -11.20 -4.59
C ASP A 33 7.73 -11.31 -3.05
N THR A 34 7.40 -12.51 -2.57
CA THR A 34 7.53 -12.90 -1.17
C THR A 34 8.80 -13.73 -0.93
N SER A 35 9.87 -13.49 -1.68
CA SER A 35 11.16 -14.08 -1.34
C SER A 35 11.59 -13.64 0.07
N ARG A 36 12.51 -14.39 0.70
CA ARG A 36 12.97 -14.22 2.10
C ARG A 36 13.35 -12.78 2.50
N GLN A 37 13.53 -11.88 1.54
CA GLN A 37 13.93 -10.49 1.74
C GLN A 37 12.75 -9.55 2.09
N CYS A 38 11.52 -9.86 1.68
CA CYS A 38 10.34 -9.02 2.00
C CYS A 38 9.76 -9.32 3.40
N GLY A 39 9.89 -10.55 3.91
CA GLY A 39 9.35 -10.96 5.21
C GLY A 39 7.88 -11.43 5.16
N GLU A 40 7.50 -12.33 6.08
CA GLU A 40 6.18 -13.00 6.07
C GLU A 40 4.98 -12.04 6.17
N ILE A 41 5.19 -10.80 6.64
CA ILE A 41 4.13 -9.80 6.85
C ILE A 41 3.46 -9.33 5.55
N PHE A 42 4.15 -9.41 4.41
CA PHE A 42 3.64 -9.01 3.08
C PHE A 42 3.01 -10.18 2.32
N ARG A 43 2.99 -11.37 2.92
CA ARG A 43 2.56 -12.57 2.25
C ARG A 43 1.03 -12.67 2.21
N GLY A 44 0.50 -12.94 1.02
CA GLY A 44 -0.92 -13.20 0.82
C GLY A 44 -1.69 -11.99 0.31
N LYS A 45 -3.00 -11.96 0.63
CA LYS A 45 -3.92 -10.92 0.18
C LYS A 45 -4.38 -10.09 1.37
N HIS A 46 -4.13 -8.80 1.32
CA HIS A 46 -4.53 -7.86 2.35
C HIS A 46 -5.74 -7.06 1.85
N LYS A 47 -6.83 -7.05 2.60
CA LYS A 47 -8.05 -6.32 2.23
C LYS A 47 -8.17 -5.06 3.05
N GLY A 48 -8.48 -3.97 2.38
CA GLY A 48 -8.58 -2.69 3.06
C GLY A 48 -8.91 -1.55 2.15
N ARG A 49 -8.31 -0.41 2.45
CA ARG A 49 -8.57 0.87 1.80
C ARG A 49 -7.27 1.56 1.48
N VAL A 50 -7.25 2.24 0.34
CA VAL A 50 -6.10 3.01 -0.14
C VAL A 50 -6.43 4.48 -0.12
N PHE A 51 -5.48 5.27 0.38
CA PHE A 51 -5.46 6.71 0.33
C PHE A 51 -4.31 7.12 -0.59
N VAL A 52 -4.63 7.93 -1.58
CA VAL A 52 -3.65 8.58 -2.45
C VAL A 52 -3.50 9.99 -1.94
N THR A 53 -2.33 10.29 -1.40
CA THR A 53 -1.99 11.64 -0.98
C THR A 53 -1.22 12.36 -2.08
N THR A 54 -0.85 13.60 -1.82
CA THR A 54 0.07 14.38 -2.65
C THR A 54 1.48 13.78 -2.73
N HIS A 55 1.89 12.92 -1.80
CA HIS A 55 3.27 12.44 -1.67
C HIS A 55 3.41 10.92 -1.82
N ARG A 56 2.39 10.16 -1.42
CA ARG A 56 2.47 8.69 -1.30
C ARG A 56 1.11 8.04 -1.41
N MET A 57 1.14 6.73 -1.67
CA MET A 57 0.00 5.86 -1.46
C MET A 57 0.11 5.25 -0.06
N ILE A 58 -1.01 5.21 0.66
CA ILE A 58 -1.13 4.60 1.98
C ILE A 58 -2.26 3.59 1.93
N PHE A 59 -1.94 2.33 2.21
CA PHE A 59 -2.89 1.25 2.43
C PHE A 59 -3.13 1.08 3.94
N LEU A 60 -4.40 0.95 4.34
CA LEU A 60 -4.80 0.53 5.68
C LEU A 60 -5.62 -0.75 5.55
N SER A 61 -5.27 -1.77 6.31
CA SER A 61 -6.09 -2.98 6.45
C SER A 61 -7.39 -2.66 7.19
N ASP A 62 -8.46 -3.33 6.81
CA ASP A 62 -9.73 -3.30 7.54
C ASP A 62 -9.74 -4.32 8.72
N ASP A 63 -8.88 -5.36 8.69
CA ASP A 63 -8.73 -6.30 9.81
C ASP A 63 -7.55 -5.88 10.71
N PRO A 64 -7.78 -5.54 11.99
CA PRO A 64 -6.72 -5.18 12.93
C PRO A 64 -5.81 -6.36 13.30
N ARG A 65 -6.13 -7.58 12.86
CA ARG A 65 -5.30 -8.78 13.02
C ARG A 65 -4.47 -9.09 11.78
N ASP A 66 -4.63 -8.32 10.70
CA ASP A 66 -3.81 -8.45 9.51
C ASP A 66 -2.34 -8.15 9.86
N SER A 67 -1.43 -9.05 9.52
CA SER A 67 0.00 -8.90 9.77
C SER A 67 0.59 -7.62 9.18
N LEU A 68 0.03 -7.13 8.06
CA LEU A 68 0.51 -5.93 7.41
C LEU A 68 0.07 -4.66 8.14
N LEU A 69 -1.13 -4.65 8.75
CA LEU A 69 -1.84 -3.53 9.38
C LEU A 69 -2.01 -2.29 8.48
N SER A 70 -0.91 -1.68 8.06
CA SER A 70 -0.85 -0.61 7.08
C SER A 70 0.48 -0.56 6.35
N PHE A 71 0.42 -0.13 5.10
CA PHE A 71 1.56 -0.05 4.21
C PHE A 71 1.60 1.33 3.55
N ALA A 72 2.80 1.89 3.35
CA ALA A 72 2.94 3.17 2.66
C ALA A 72 4.10 3.12 1.67
N VAL A 73 3.89 3.75 0.51
CA VAL A 73 4.92 3.88 -0.53
C VAL A 73 4.89 5.28 -1.14
N ALA A 74 6.04 5.95 -1.09
CA ALA A 74 6.24 7.23 -1.75
C ALA A 74 6.23 7.07 -3.27
N PHE A 75 5.65 8.03 -3.98
CA PHE A 75 5.58 7.94 -5.45
C PHE A 75 6.96 7.93 -6.11
N MET A 76 7.92 8.61 -5.50
CA MET A 76 9.32 8.61 -5.97
C MET A 76 10.01 7.24 -5.89
N SER A 77 9.52 6.31 -5.06
CA SER A 77 10.06 4.96 -4.98
C SER A 77 9.23 3.94 -5.77
N MET A 78 8.16 4.35 -6.45
CA MET A 78 7.40 3.48 -7.35
C MET A 78 7.99 3.52 -8.77
N ARG A 79 8.03 2.36 -9.42
CA ARG A 79 8.53 2.18 -10.79
C ARG A 79 7.61 1.23 -11.55
N ASN A 80 7.63 1.30 -12.88
CA ASN A 80 6.90 0.40 -13.77
C ASN A 80 5.42 0.25 -13.38
N LEU A 81 4.72 1.37 -13.17
CA LEU A 81 3.30 1.36 -12.85
C LEU A 81 2.49 1.05 -14.11
N HIS A 82 1.61 0.07 -14.02
CA HIS A 82 0.70 -0.33 -15.09
C HIS A 82 -0.73 -0.38 -14.58
N VAL A 83 -1.66 -0.01 -15.46
CA VAL A 83 -3.10 -0.19 -15.22
C VAL A 83 -3.53 -1.42 -16.00
N GLU A 84 -3.94 -2.44 -15.28
CA GLU A 84 -4.38 -3.72 -15.83
C GLU A 84 -5.90 -3.77 -15.83
N GLN A 85 -6.47 -4.03 -17.01
CA GLN A 85 -7.92 -4.06 -17.23
C GLN A 85 -8.33 -5.41 -17.82
N PRO A 86 -8.42 -6.46 -16.98
CA PRO A 86 -8.81 -7.78 -17.46
C PRO A 86 -10.27 -7.78 -17.91
N ILE A 87 -10.57 -8.57 -18.95
CA ILE A 87 -11.96 -8.77 -19.44
C ILE A 87 -12.85 -9.36 -18.33
N PHE A 88 -12.25 -10.18 -17.46
CA PHE A 88 -12.91 -10.77 -16.29
C PHE A 88 -12.16 -10.38 -15.01
N GLY A 89 -12.89 -9.81 -14.06
CA GLY A 89 -12.35 -9.41 -12.76
C GLY A 89 -12.28 -7.91 -12.57
N ALA A 90 -11.67 -7.49 -11.46
CA ALA A 90 -11.48 -6.08 -11.15
C ALA A 90 -10.22 -5.55 -11.84
N ASN A 91 -10.28 -4.29 -12.26
CA ASN A 91 -9.08 -3.57 -12.67
C ASN A 91 -8.11 -3.44 -11.49
N TYR A 92 -6.83 -3.49 -11.77
CA TYR A 92 -5.80 -3.32 -10.75
C TYR A 92 -4.65 -2.48 -11.28
N ILE A 93 -3.93 -1.87 -10.34
CA ILE A 93 -2.69 -1.17 -10.61
C ILE A 93 -1.57 -2.09 -10.14
N SER A 94 -0.65 -2.42 -11.04
CA SER A 94 0.54 -3.19 -10.72
C SER A 94 1.78 -2.29 -10.83
N GLY A 95 2.85 -2.67 -10.14
CA GLY A 95 4.11 -1.96 -10.24
C GLY A 95 5.12 -2.40 -9.21
N ILE A 96 6.32 -1.84 -9.31
CA ILE A 96 7.42 -2.12 -8.41
C ILE A 96 7.49 -1.01 -7.39
N ALA A 97 7.31 -1.35 -6.13
CA ALA A 97 7.55 -0.45 -5.03
C ALA A 97 8.95 -0.73 -4.46
N GLY A 98 9.85 0.25 -4.56
CA GLY A 98 11.24 0.12 -4.14
C GLY A 98 11.39 0.29 -2.63
N ALA A 99 12.20 -0.55 -1.99
CA ALA A 99 12.56 -0.44 -0.57
C ALA A 99 13.19 0.91 -0.26
N HIS A 100 12.86 1.51 0.88
CA HIS A 100 13.57 2.69 1.36
C HIS A 100 14.64 2.19 2.34
N PRO A 101 15.88 2.73 2.33
CA PRO A 101 16.84 2.40 3.38
C PRO A 101 16.21 2.80 4.72
N ASN A 102 16.09 1.83 5.65
CA ASN A 102 15.38 1.92 6.95
C ASN A 102 13.85 1.68 6.93
N GLY A 103 13.34 1.01 5.90
CA GLY A 103 11.92 0.64 5.80
C GLY A 103 11.55 -0.68 6.45
#